data_AF-G8Z3J4-F1
#
_entry.id   AF-G8Z3J4-F1
#
_cell.length_a   1.000
_cell.length_b   1.000
_cell.length_c   1.000
_cell.angle_alpha   90.00
_cell.angle_beta   90.00
_cell.angle_gamma   90.00
#
_symmetry.space_group_name_H-M   'P 1'
#
loop_
_entity.id
_entity.type
_entity.pdbx_description
1 polymer ?
#
loop_
_entity_poly.entity_id
_entity_poly.type
_entity_poly.pdbx_seq_one_letter_code
_entity_poly.pdbx_strand_id
1 'polypeptide(L)'
;MIKKISLQNIATYRNYVEIKPKKINFIYGSNGSGKTTISNLIGRFNKSDDCVIETKKNSNSSILVYNKKFVEKNFSQSDIGLKGIFTLGENSINLQDNLNELRRKIQVNEENIYIKEKTIRGFEEEIEERTNIIKDKIWNHQKEISKDFPEAFVGYKNNKQKFLNQCIKVYEENILEKSEEILTNSLEKLKENYNISFSDDIKLYEVFNVNDTEKILEIEKTNLIEKVIVGGNDSLIGQFIQSLKNSDWVKQGLDYL
;
A
#
# COMPACT_ATOMS: atom_id res chain seq x y z
N MET A 1 -55.32 -31.08 -22.94
CA MET A 1 -55.51 -31.69 -24.29
C MET A 1 -55.40 -30.60 -25.35
N ILE A 2 -54.64 -30.84 -26.43
CA ILE A 2 -54.42 -29.87 -27.52
C ILE A 2 -55.70 -29.75 -28.35
N LYS A 3 -56.15 -28.53 -28.62
CA LYS A 3 -57.35 -28.22 -29.41
C LYS A 3 -57.01 -27.88 -30.85
N LYS A 4 -55.97 -27.06 -31.03
CA LYS A 4 -55.58 -26.51 -32.32
C LYS A 4 -54.08 -26.29 -32.35
N ILE A 5 -53.47 -26.60 -33.49
CA ILE A 5 -52.08 -26.30 -33.81
C ILE A 5 -52.12 -25.48 -35.08
N SER A 6 -51.57 -24.27 -35.04
CA SER A 6 -51.40 -23.41 -36.20
C SER A 6 -49.91 -23.31 -36.52
N LEU A 7 -49.60 -23.51 -37.80
CA LEU A 7 -48.25 -23.55 -38.34
C LEU A 7 -48.16 -22.52 -39.45
N GLN A 8 -47.22 -21.60 -39.35
CA GLN A 8 -46.92 -20.63 -40.39
C GLN A 8 -45.45 -20.26 -40.31
N ASN A 9 -44.83 -20.07 -41.47
CA ASN A 9 -43.45 -19.61 -41.61
C ASN A 9 -42.42 -20.40 -40.78
N ILE A 10 -42.59 -21.73 -40.66
CA ILE A 10 -41.70 -22.59 -39.86
C ILE A 10 -41.20 -23.80 -40.64
N ALA A 11 -39.89 -23.81 -40.92
CA ALA A 11 -39.20 -24.84 -41.72
C ALA A 11 -39.91 -25.14 -43.05
N THR A 12 -40.58 -26.29 -43.17
CA THR A 12 -41.30 -26.71 -44.40
C THR A 12 -42.70 -26.08 -44.52
N TYR A 13 -43.25 -25.48 -43.46
CA TYR A 13 -44.58 -24.85 -43.45
C TYR A 13 -44.47 -23.37 -43.82
N ARG A 14 -44.46 -23.07 -45.13
CA ARG A 14 -44.42 -21.68 -45.63
C ARG A 14 -45.77 -20.97 -45.58
N ASN A 15 -46.85 -21.70 -45.84
CA ASN A 15 -48.22 -21.18 -45.81
C ASN A 15 -48.91 -21.53 -44.48
N TYR A 16 -49.98 -20.80 -44.15
CA TYR A 16 -50.79 -21.08 -42.96
C TYR A 16 -51.43 -22.48 -43.05
N VAL A 17 -51.17 -23.30 -42.04
CA VAL A 17 -51.76 -24.64 -41.88
C VAL A 17 -52.37 -24.75 -40.48
N GLU A 18 -53.61 -25.20 -40.43
CA GLU A 18 -54.34 -25.45 -39.19
C GLU A 18 -54.62 -26.94 -39.00
N ILE A 19 -54.25 -27.48 -37.84
CA ILE A 19 -54.50 -28.87 -37.46
C ILE A 19 -55.39 -28.89 -36.21
N LYS A 20 -56.54 -29.56 -36.31
CA LYS A 20 -57.45 -29.83 -35.18
C LYS A 20 -57.31 -31.31 -34.75
N PRO A 21 -56.39 -31.63 -33.83
CA PRO A 21 -56.13 -33.01 -33.46
C PRO A 21 -57.32 -33.68 -32.76
N LYS A 22 -57.56 -34.95 -33.10
CA LYS A 22 -58.43 -35.87 -32.34
C LYS A 22 -57.66 -36.46 -31.16
N LYS A 23 -58.28 -37.38 -30.40
CA LYS A 23 -57.62 -38.08 -29.27
C LYS A 23 -56.36 -38.84 -29.71
N ILE A 24 -56.41 -39.48 -30.88
CA ILE A 24 -55.29 -40.18 -31.52
C ILE A 24 -55.16 -39.64 -32.94
N ASN A 25 -53.94 -39.32 -33.37
CA ASN A 25 -53.64 -38.78 -34.70
C ASN A 25 -52.42 -39.49 -35.27
N PHE A 26 -52.45 -39.79 -36.55
CA PHE A 26 -51.31 -40.30 -37.30
C PHE A 26 -50.88 -39.23 -38.32
N ILE A 27 -49.62 -38.81 -38.26
CA ILE A 27 -49.04 -37.84 -39.19
C ILE A 27 -47.87 -38.54 -39.89
N TYR A 28 -47.98 -38.74 -41.20
CA TYR A 28 -46.99 -39.43 -42.03
C TYR A 28 -46.66 -38.61 -43.28
N GLY A 29 -45.53 -38.93 -43.92
CA GLY A 29 -45.05 -38.23 -45.10
C GLY A 29 -43.59 -38.59 -45.39
N SER A 30 -43.04 -38.13 -46.52
CA SER A 30 -41.63 -38.36 -46.89
C SER A 30 -40.64 -37.62 -45.97
N ASN A 31 -39.35 -37.96 -46.05
CA ASN A 31 -38.32 -37.19 -45.38
C ASN A 31 -38.34 -35.72 -45.86
N GLY A 32 -38.22 -34.78 -44.93
CA GLY A 32 -38.36 -33.34 -45.23
C GLY A 32 -39.78 -32.79 -45.18
N SER A 33 -40.82 -33.64 -45.04
CA SER A 33 -42.23 -33.20 -45.02
C SER A 33 -42.68 -32.41 -43.77
N GLY A 34 -41.77 -32.04 -42.86
CA GLY A 34 -42.08 -31.23 -41.68
C GLY A 34 -42.53 -31.98 -40.41
N LYS A 35 -42.54 -33.32 -40.40
CA LYS A 35 -42.95 -34.13 -39.23
C LYS A 35 -42.19 -33.77 -37.94
N THR A 36 -40.86 -33.69 -38.04
CA THR A 36 -39.98 -33.32 -36.91
C THR A 36 -40.21 -31.87 -36.47
N THR A 37 -40.59 -30.98 -37.39
CA THR A 37 -40.92 -29.59 -37.07
C THR A 37 -42.16 -29.51 -36.18
N ILE A 38 -43.21 -30.28 -36.49
CA ILE A 38 -44.41 -30.37 -35.66
C ILE A 38 -44.04 -30.86 -34.25
N SER A 39 -43.29 -31.95 -34.13
CA SER A 39 -42.94 -32.48 -32.80
C SER A 39 -42.06 -31.51 -32.01
N ASN A 40 -41.10 -30.83 -32.66
CA ASN A 40 -40.27 -29.82 -32.03
C ASN A 40 -41.06 -28.60 -31.54
N LEU A 41 -42.06 -28.15 -32.32
CA LEU A 41 -42.93 -27.03 -31.93
C LEU A 41 -43.82 -27.42 -30.74
N ILE A 42 -44.45 -28.61 -30.77
CA ILE A 42 -45.27 -29.11 -29.66
C ILE A 42 -44.43 -29.26 -28.38
N GLY A 43 -43.19 -29.73 -28.51
CA GLY A 43 -42.25 -29.87 -27.39
C GLY A 43 -41.63 -28.56 -26.94
N ARG A 44 -42.01 -27.41 -27.53
CA ARG A 44 -41.44 -26.08 -27.27
C ARG A 44 -39.92 -26.01 -27.47
N PHE A 45 -39.36 -26.92 -28.26
CA PHE A 45 -37.93 -26.93 -28.58
C PHE A 45 -37.55 -25.92 -29.66
N ASN A 46 -38.54 -25.40 -30.39
CA ASN A 46 -38.42 -24.28 -31.32
C ASN A 46 -39.43 -23.21 -30.90
N LYS A 47 -38.98 -21.96 -30.77
CA LYS A 47 -39.85 -20.80 -30.58
C LYS A 47 -40.16 -20.20 -31.96
N SER A 48 -41.43 -19.90 -32.22
CA SER A 48 -41.89 -19.21 -33.42
C SER A 48 -43.08 -18.38 -33.03
N ASP A 49 -43.03 -17.09 -33.33
CA ASP A 49 -44.10 -16.14 -32.99
C ASP A 49 -45.31 -16.30 -33.91
N ASP A 50 -45.10 -16.86 -35.11
CA ASP A 50 -46.12 -17.12 -36.13
C ASP A 50 -46.90 -18.43 -35.91
N CYS A 51 -46.58 -19.21 -34.87
CA CYS A 51 -47.18 -20.51 -34.61
C CYS A 51 -47.87 -20.55 -33.23
N VAL A 52 -49.16 -20.91 -33.20
CA VAL A 52 -49.95 -20.99 -31.96
C VAL A 52 -50.40 -22.43 -31.68
N ILE A 53 -50.17 -22.89 -30.45
CA ILE A 53 -50.70 -24.15 -29.91
C ILE A 53 -51.74 -23.82 -28.84
N GLU A 54 -53.00 -24.10 -29.14
CA GLU A 54 -54.11 -23.91 -28.20
C GLU A 54 -54.37 -25.20 -27.42
N THR A 55 -54.38 -25.09 -26.10
CA THR A 55 -54.79 -26.16 -25.17
C THR A 55 -56.10 -25.80 -24.49
N LYS A 56 -56.84 -26.80 -23.96
CA LYS A 56 -58.02 -26.53 -23.13
C LYS A 56 -57.63 -25.65 -21.93
N LYS A 57 -58.19 -24.43 -21.84
CA LYS A 57 -58.16 -23.58 -20.64
C LYS A 57 -58.66 -24.42 -19.45
N ASN A 58 -57.88 -24.46 -18.35
CA ASN A 58 -58.03 -25.26 -17.12
C ASN A 58 -57.36 -26.64 -17.04
N SER A 59 -56.44 -27.01 -17.93
CA SER A 59 -55.56 -28.15 -17.65
C SER A 59 -54.12 -27.68 -17.40
N ASN A 60 -53.66 -27.77 -16.15
CA ASN A 60 -52.23 -27.76 -15.74
C ASN A 60 -51.43 -28.97 -16.32
N SER A 61 -51.86 -29.49 -17.47
CA SER A 61 -51.27 -30.66 -18.10
C SER A 61 -49.96 -30.28 -18.78
N SER A 62 -48.85 -30.86 -18.31
CA SER A 62 -47.57 -30.81 -19.02
C SER A 62 -47.71 -31.52 -20.37
N ILE A 63 -47.15 -30.90 -21.42
CA ILE A 63 -47.05 -31.52 -22.74
C ILE A 63 -45.74 -32.31 -22.76
N LEU A 64 -45.84 -33.63 -22.90
CA LEU A 64 -44.67 -34.50 -23.05
C LEU A 64 -44.45 -34.84 -24.51
N VAL A 65 -43.24 -34.59 -25.00
CA VAL A 65 -42.84 -34.92 -26.37
C VAL A 65 -41.59 -35.78 -26.34
N TYR A 66 -41.72 -36.99 -26.85
CA TYR A 66 -40.60 -37.89 -27.07
C TYR A 66 -40.12 -37.75 -28.52
N ASN A 67 -38.97 -37.13 -28.72
CA ASN A 67 -38.34 -36.97 -30.03
C ASN A 67 -36.80 -36.92 -29.89
N LYS A 68 -36.08 -36.74 -31.00
CA LYS A 68 -34.60 -36.71 -30.99
C LYS A 68 -34.03 -35.67 -30.01
N LYS A 69 -34.60 -34.46 -29.97
CA LYS A 69 -34.16 -33.39 -29.05
C LYS A 69 -34.38 -33.77 -27.59
N PHE A 70 -35.49 -34.44 -27.25
CA PHE A 70 -35.71 -34.96 -25.90
C PHE A 70 -34.64 -35.98 -25.51
N VAL A 71 -34.27 -36.88 -26.42
CA VAL A 71 -33.23 -37.89 -26.18
C VAL A 71 -31.87 -37.23 -25.99
N GLU A 72 -31.45 -36.36 -26.91
CA GLU A 72 -30.17 -35.63 -26.82
C GLU A 72 -30.04 -34.85 -25.50
N LYS A 73 -31.15 -34.24 -25.06
CA LYS A 73 -31.19 -33.38 -23.86
C LYS A 73 -31.19 -34.14 -22.53
N ASN A 74 -31.75 -35.34 -22.49
CA ASN A 74 -31.93 -36.11 -21.25
C ASN A 74 -31.03 -37.34 -21.16
N PHE A 75 -30.38 -37.71 -22.26
CA PHE A 75 -29.54 -38.90 -22.39
C PHE A 75 -28.24 -38.51 -23.13
N SER A 76 -27.44 -37.64 -22.53
CA SER A 76 -26.08 -37.39 -23.02
C SER A 76 -25.14 -38.45 -22.45
N GLN A 77 -24.30 -39.02 -23.30
CA GLN A 77 -23.10 -39.72 -22.83
C GLN A 77 -22.11 -38.64 -22.39
N SER A 78 -21.68 -38.69 -21.13
CA SER A 78 -20.55 -37.85 -20.71
C SER A 78 -19.30 -38.38 -21.38
N ASP A 79 -18.54 -37.52 -22.07
CA ASP A 79 -17.25 -37.89 -22.68
C ASP A 79 -16.23 -38.42 -21.66
N ILE A 80 -16.48 -38.14 -20.37
CA ILE A 80 -15.65 -38.50 -19.21
C ILE A 80 -16.23 -39.73 -18.46
N GLY A 81 -17.47 -40.12 -18.73
CA GLY A 81 -18.14 -41.25 -18.09
C GLY A 81 -17.89 -42.58 -18.83
N LEU A 82 -17.87 -43.67 -18.06
CA LEU A 82 -17.83 -45.04 -18.58
C LEU A 82 -18.88 -45.21 -19.70
N LYS A 83 -18.44 -45.65 -20.89
CA LYS A 83 -19.31 -45.98 -22.02
C LYS A 83 -20.41 -46.95 -21.55
N GLY A 84 -21.66 -46.49 -21.58
CA GLY A 84 -22.83 -47.27 -21.16
C GLY A 84 -23.56 -46.74 -19.92
N ILE A 85 -23.02 -45.75 -19.21
CA ILE A 85 -23.74 -45.06 -18.12
C ILE A 85 -24.49 -43.86 -18.69
N PHE A 86 -25.82 -43.89 -18.58
CA PHE A 86 -26.71 -42.80 -18.98
C PHE A 86 -27.10 -41.99 -17.74
N THR A 87 -26.67 -40.72 -17.70
CA THR A 87 -27.18 -39.78 -16.71
C THR A 87 -28.56 -39.31 -17.15
N LEU A 88 -29.58 -39.55 -16.32
CA LEU A 88 -30.96 -39.20 -16.65
C LEU A 88 -31.27 -37.76 -16.22
N GLY A 89 -31.76 -36.97 -17.17
CA GLY A 89 -32.35 -35.65 -16.93
C GLY A 89 -31.40 -34.48 -17.17
N GLU A 90 -31.89 -33.45 -17.86
CA GLU A 90 -31.14 -32.21 -18.18
C GLU A 90 -30.42 -31.59 -16.96
N ASN A 91 -31.08 -31.58 -15.80
CA ASN A 91 -30.54 -30.94 -14.60
C ASN A 91 -29.28 -31.65 -14.07
N SER A 92 -29.19 -32.97 -14.21
CA SER A 92 -28.04 -33.73 -13.68
C SER A 92 -26.77 -33.51 -14.53
N ILE A 93 -26.94 -33.39 -15.85
CA ILE A 93 -25.86 -33.13 -16.81
C ILE A 93 -25.28 -31.73 -16.60
N ASN A 94 -26.13 -30.70 -16.55
CA ASN A 94 -25.69 -29.31 -16.29
C ASN A 94 -24.95 -29.17 -14.95
N LEU A 95 -25.41 -29.85 -13.90
CA LEU A 95 -24.74 -29.84 -12.60
C LEU A 95 -23.35 -30.49 -12.67
N GLN A 96 -23.22 -31.58 -13.42
CA GLN A 96 -21.95 -32.29 -13.58
C GLN A 96 -20.93 -31.45 -14.36
N ASP A 97 -21.36 -30.77 -15.43
CA ASP A 97 -20.51 -29.85 -16.20
C ASP A 97 -20.05 -28.65 -15.38
N ASN A 98 -20.97 -28.03 -14.63
CA ASN A 98 -20.64 -26.94 -13.71
C ASN A 98 -19.62 -27.39 -12.64
N LEU A 99 -19.77 -28.60 -12.11
CA LEU A 99 -18.87 -29.16 -11.10
C LEU A 99 -17.47 -29.38 -11.70
N ASN A 100 -17.38 -29.88 -12.92
CA ASN A 100 -16.12 -30.05 -13.64
C ASN A 100 -15.44 -28.70 -13.92
N GLU A 101 -16.20 -27.69 -14.35
CA GLU A 101 -15.66 -26.36 -14.59
C GLU A 101 -15.12 -25.72 -13.30
N LEU A 102 -15.86 -25.86 -12.19
CA LEU A 102 -15.44 -25.38 -10.87
C LEU A 102 -14.16 -26.08 -10.40
N ARG A 103 -14.06 -27.40 -10.57
CA ARG A 103 -12.83 -28.15 -10.25
C ARG A 103 -11.63 -27.66 -11.04
N ARG A 104 -11.81 -27.43 -12.35
CA ARG A 104 -10.74 -26.88 -13.20
C ARG A 104 -10.32 -25.49 -12.74
N LYS A 105 -11.28 -24.63 -12.35
CA LYS A 105 -10.98 -23.29 -11.82
C LYS A 105 -10.22 -23.36 -10.50
N ILE A 106 -10.56 -24.28 -9.60
CA ILE A 106 -9.83 -24.49 -8.35
C ILE A 106 -8.38 -24.86 -8.64
N GLN A 107 -8.14 -25.86 -9.48
CA GLN A 107 -6.78 -26.29 -9.81
C GLN A 107 -5.92 -25.17 -10.40
N VAL A 108 -6.47 -24.40 -11.35
CA VAL A 108 -5.77 -23.24 -11.94
C VAL A 108 -5.47 -22.17 -10.89
N ASN A 109 -6.39 -21.94 -9.95
CA ASN A 109 -6.17 -20.97 -8.88
C ASN A 109 -5.12 -21.44 -7.88
N GLU A 110 -5.08 -22.73 -7.54
CA GLU A 110 -4.06 -23.32 -6.67
C GLU A 110 -2.65 -23.17 -7.29
N GLU A 111 -2.51 -23.45 -8.59
CA GLU A 111 -1.24 -23.23 -9.31
C GLU A 111 -0.83 -21.75 -9.30
N ASN A 112 -1.78 -20.84 -9.53
CA ASN A 112 -1.53 -19.40 -9.49
C ASN A 112 -1.10 -18.90 -8.10
N ILE A 113 -1.73 -19.43 -7.04
CA ILE A 113 -1.37 -19.12 -5.65
C ILE A 113 0.07 -19.58 -5.40
N TYR A 114 0.40 -20.83 -5.76
CA TYR A 114 1.74 -21.37 -5.58
C TYR A 114 2.82 -20.53 -6.28
N ILE A 115 2.57 -20.11 -7.53
CA ILE A 115 3.50 -19.25 -8.28
C ILE A 115 3.67 -17.89 -7.61
N LYS A 116 2.57 -17.28 -7.15
CA LYS A 116 2.60 -15.98 -6.45
C LYS A 116 3.36 -16.08 -5.14
N GLU A 117 3.12 -17.12 -4.33
CA GLU A 117 3.85 -17.36 -3.08
C GLU A 117 5.34 -17.58 -3.31
N LYS A 118 5.73 -18.32 -4.36
CA LYS A 118 7.13 -18.47 -4.75
C LYS A 118 7.76 -17.12 -5.14
N THR A 119 7.00 -16.28 -5.85
CA THR A 119 7.47 -14.95 -6.26
C THR A 119 7.65 -14.02 -5.06
N ILE A 120 6.69 -14.03 -4.12
CA ILE A 120 6.77 -13.25 -2.87
C ILE A 120 8.00 -13.65 -2.07
N ARG A 121 8.24 -14.95 -1.87
CA ARG A 121 9.44 -15.44 -1.17
C ARG A 121 10.73 -14.97 -1.83
N GLY A 122 10.81 -15.02 -3.17
CA GLY A 122 11.98 -14.52 -3.90
C GLY A 122 12.23 -13.03 -3.67
N PHE A 123 11.17 -12.21 -3.63
CA PHE A 123 11.31 -10.79 -3.29
C PHE A 123 11.67 -10.54 -1.83
N GLU A 124 11.13 -11.32 -0.89
CA GLU A 124 11.49 -11.24 0.54
C GLU A 124 12.98 -11.56 0.76
N GLU A 125 13.49 -12.61 0.11
CA GLU A 125 14.91 -12.97 0.13
C GLU A 125 15.79 -11.86 -0.46
N GLU A 126 15.39 -11.28 -1.59
CA GLU A 126 16.12 -10.17 -2.22
C GLU A 126 16.13 -8.90 -1.34
N ILE A 127 14.99 -8.58 -0.71
CA ILE A 127 14.89 -7.45 0.23
C ILE A 127 15.81 -7.68 1.42
N GLU A 128 15.82 -8.90 1.97
CA GLU A 128 16.68 -9.25 3.10
C GLU A 128 18.16 -9.12 2.72
N GLU A 129 18.57 -9.66 1.56
CA GLU A 129 19.93 -9.56 1.05
C GLU A 129 20.36 -8.10 0.88
N ARG A 130 19.56 -7.28 0.18
CA ARG A 130 19.85 -5.86 -0.03
C ARG A 130 19.91 -5.10 1.29
N THR A 131 19.01 -5.40 2.22
CA THR A 131 18.99 -4.78 3.55
C THR A 131 20.26 -5.12 4.32
N ASN A 132 20.73 -6.36 4.25
CA ASN A 132 21.98 -6.77 4.90
C ASN A 132 23.21 -6.10 4.26
N ILE A 133 23.25 -5.97 2.93
CA ILE A 133 24.32 -5.24 2.23
C ILE A 133 24.38 -3.78 2.71
N ILE A 134 23.23 -3.09 2.77
CA ILE A 134 23.17 -1.69 3.23
C ILE A 134 23.58 -1.60 4.70
N LYS A 135 23.07 -2.50 5.54
CA LYS A 135 23.39 -2.58 6.96
C LYS A 135 24.90 -2.70 7.18
N ASP A 136 25.58 -3.57 6.45
CA ASP A 136 27.02 -3.78 6.60
C ASP A 136 27.84 -2.60 6.07
N LYS A 137 27.44 -1.99 4.94
CA LYS A 137 28.09 -0.77 4.43
C LYS A 137 28.01 0.38 5.43
N ILE A 138 26.81 0.66 5.94
CA ILE A 138 26.57 1.73 6.92
C ILE A 138 27.33 1.45 8.22
N TRP A 139 27.37 0.19 8.65
CA TRP A 139 28.12 -0.20 9.85
C TRP A 139 29.62 0.00 9.71
N ASN A 140 30.19 -0.28 8.53
CA ASN A 140 31.61 -0.06 8.30
C ASN A 140 31.96 1.43 8.35
N HIS A 141 31.14 2.30 7.75
CA HIS A 141 31.31 3.75 7.87
C HIS A 141 31.16 4.23 9.32
N GLN A 142 30.22 3.67 10.07
CA GLN A 142 30.04 4.01 11.49
C GLN A 142 31.26 3.65 12.33
N LYS A 143 31.95 2.53 12.06
CA LYS A 143 33.19 2.17 12.75
C LYS A 143 34.32 3.17 12.50
N GLU A 144 34.39 3.75 11.31
CA GLU A 144 35.40 4.77 10.98
C GLU A 144 35.08 6.08 11.69
N ILE A 145 33.84 6.56 11.55
CA ILE A 145 33.39 7.85 12.09
C ILE A 145 33.28 7.83 13.63
N SER A 146 32.85 6.72 14.22
CA SER A 146 32.66 6.62 15.68
C SER A 146 33.94 6.78 16.50
N LYS A 147 35.12 6.65 15.87
CA LYS A 147 36.41 6.97 16.48
C LYS A 147 36.56 8.47 16.74
N ASP A 148 36.05 9.28 15.82
CA ASP A 148 36.14 10.74 15.89
C ASP A 148 35.07 11.34 16.81
N PHE A 149 33.95 10.65 17.04
CA PHE A 149 32.78 11.18 17.77
C PHE A 149 32.26 10.20 18.86
N PRO A 150 33.06 9.75 19.82
CA PRO A 150 32.69 8.67 20.71
C PRO A 150 31.43 8.91 21.55
N GLU A 151 31.16 10.14 21.98
CA GLU A 151 30.01 10.48 22.83
C GLU A 151 28.72 10.65 22.02
N ALA A 152 28.82 11.13 20.78
CA ALA A 152 27.65 11.31 19.90
C ALA A 152 26.99 9.99 19.49
N PHE A 153 27.74 8.88 19.47
CA PHE A 153 27.23 7.55 19.08
C PHE A 153 26.78 6.67 20.26
N VAL A 154 26.74 7.19 21.49
CA VAL A 154 26.27 6.45 22.68
C VAL A 154 24.84 5.93 22.44
N GLY A 155 24.62 4.64 22.71
CA GLY A 155 23.33 3.98 22.48
C GLY A 155 23.07 3.46 21.05
N TYR A 156 23.97 3.75 20.10
CA TYR A 156 23.95 3.23 18.71
C TYR A 156 25.19 2.40 18.35
N LYS A 157 26.23 2.42 19.19
CA LYS A 157 27.50 1.68 19.01
C LYS A 157 27.42 0.15 18.98
N ASN A 158 26.38 -0.45 19.57
CA ASN A 158 26.31 -1.91 19.76
C ASN A 158 25.19 -2.59 18.95
N ASN A 159 24.42 -1.85 18.14
CA ASN A 159 23.28 -2.41 17.41
C ASN A 159 23.20 -1.89 15.98
N LYS A 160 23.60 -2.73 15.02
CA LYS A 160 23.58 -2.43 13.57
C LYS A 160 22.19 -2.02 13.07
N GLN A 161 21.14 -2.71 13.52
CA GLN A 161 19.78 -2.44 13.05
C GLN A 161 19.27 -1.09 13.57
N LYS A 162 19.52 -0.79 14.85
CA LYS A 162 19.11 0.47 15.46
C LYS A 162 19.80 1.66 14.78
N PHE A 163 21.09 1.50 14.43
CA PHE A 163 21.82 2.52 13.70
C PHE A 163 21.30 2.70 12.27
N LEU A 164 21.06 1.61 11.53
CA LEU A 164 20.45 1.66 10.20
C LEU A 164 19.11 2.42 10.21
N ASN A 165 18.21 2.07 11.13
CA ASN A 165 16.90 2.72 11.24
C ASN A 165 17.04 4.23 11.51
N GLN A 166 18.00 4.63 12.35
CA GLN A 166 18.27 6.03 12.64
C GLN A 166 18.82 6.77 11.40
N CYS A 167 19.73 6.14 10.64
CA CYS A 167 20.24 6.71 9.39
C CYS A 167 19.13 6.93 8.36
N ILE A 168 18.23 5.96 8.20
CA ILE A 168 17.09 6.06 7.29
C ILE A 168 16.16 7.19 7.73
N LYS A 169 15.82 7.25 9.02
CA LYS A 169 14.97 8.32 9.57
C LYS A 169 15.55 9.71 9.30
N VAL A 170 16.83 9.90 9.62
CA VAL A 170 17.55 11.16 9.40
C VAL A 170 17.61 11.49 7.90
N TYR A 171 17.84 10.49 7.03
CA TYR A 171 17.85 10.69 5.58
C TYR A 171 16.48 11.14 5.06
N GLU A 172 15.38 10.50 5.49
CA GLU A 172 14.01 10.85 5.08
C GLU A 172 13.62 12.26 5.55
N GLU A 173 13.92 12.61 6.81
CA GLU A 173 13.66 13.94 7.37
C GLU A 173 14.44 15.03 6.60
N ASN A 174 15.71 14.78 6.26
CA ASN A 174 16.57 15.74 5.56
C ASN A 174 16.34 15.82 4.04
N ILE A 175 15.69 14.85 3.40
CA ILE A 175 15.27 14.98 2.00
C ILE A 175 14.04 15.89 1.88
N LEU A 176 13.13 15.80 2.86
CA LEU A 176 11.90 16.59 2.88
C LEU A 176 12.19 18.06 3.16
N GLU A 177 13.13 18.33 4.06
CA GLU A 177 13.71 19.66 4.26
C GLU A 177 14.87 19.85 3.28
N LYS A 178 14.61 20.38 2.08
CA LYS A 178 15.62 20.76 1.06
C LYS A 178 16.68 21.75 1.61
N SER A 179 17.52 21.32 2.53
CA SER A 179 18.54 22.11 3.18
C SER A 179 19.88 21.75 2.56
N GLU A 180 20.20 22.45 1.48
CA GLU A 180 21.55 22.40 0.87
C GLU A 180 22.65 22.67 1.92
N GLU A 181 22.32 23.40 2.99
CA GLU A 181 23.20 23.71 4.12
C GLU A 181 23.72 22.47 4.88
N ILE A 182 22.92 21.42 5.06
CA ILE A 182 23.32 20.23 5.83
C ILE A 182 24.36 19.39 5.06
N LEU A 183 24.26 19.38 3.73
CA LEU A 183 25.20 18.68 2.85
C LEU A 183 26.54 19.42 2.66
N THR A 184 26.58 20.72 2.98
CA THR A 184 27.78 21.56 2.80
C THR A 184 28.72 21.62 4.01
N ASN A 185 28.32 21.12 5.18
CA ASN A 185 29.23 21.07 6.33
C ASN A 185 30.27 19.97 6.12
N SER A 186 31.54 20.38 5.93
CA SER A 186 32.65 19.44 5.88
C SER A 186 32.75 18.66 7.19
N LEU A 187 33.18 17.39 7.11
CA LEU A 187 33.44 16.56 8.29
C LEU A 187 34.37 17.25 9.30
N GLU A 188 35.27 18.11 8.83
CA GLU A 188 36.20 18.88 9.67
C GLU A 188 35.45 19.87 10.58
N LYS A 189 34.50 20.64 10.03
CA LYS A 189 33.71 21.60 10.82
C LYS A 189 32.84 20.90 11.87
N LEU A 190 32.34 19.69 11.56
CA LEU A 190 31.63 18.86 12.52
C LEU A 190 32.54 18.38 13.65
N LYS A 191 33.79 18.01 13.35
CA LYS A 191 34.80 17.65 14.37
C LYS A 191 35.12 18.82 15.30
N GLU A 192 35.30 20.03 14.76
CA GLU A 192 35.52 21.23 15.56
C GLU A 192 34.35 21.49 16.52
N ASN A 193 33.12 21.49 16.01
CA ASN A 193 31.92 21.70 16.82
C ASN A 193 31.74 20.63 17.90
N TYR A 194 32.03 19.37 17.56
CA TYR A 194 31.99 18.27 18.52
C TYR A 194 33.00 18.48 19.65
N ASN A 195 34.25 18.82 19.33
CA ASN A 195 35.28 19.06 20.32
C ASN A 195 34.92 20.23 21.26
N ILE A 196 34.29 21.29 20.74
CA ILE A 196 33.80 22.40 21.56
C ILE A 196 32.63 21.97 22.46
N SER A 197 31.69 21.20 21.93
CA SER A 197 30.46 20.84 22.63
C SER A 197 30.66 19.76 23.70
N PHE A 198 31.72 18.96 23.58
CA PHE A 198 32.06 17.86 24.49
C PHE A 198 33.43 18.06 25.16
N SER A 199 33.98 19.28 25.17
CA SER A 199 35.20 19.56 25.94
C SER A 199 34.91 19.52 27.43
N ASP A 200 35.82 18.94 28.22
CA ASP A 200 35.72 18.92 29.69
C ASP A 200 35.78 20.34 30.32
N ASP A 201 36.23 21.34 29.56
CA ASP A 201 36.39 22.73 29.99
C ASP A 201 35.12 23.59 29.83
N ILE A 202 33.95 22.98 29.62
CA ILE A 202 32.68 23.72 29.51
C ILE A 202 32.31 24.31 30.86
N LYS A 203 32.61 25.61 31.02
CA LYS A 203 32.06 26.42 32.11
C LYS A 203 30.60 26.72 31.82
N LEU A 204 29.71 26.05 32.54
CA LEU A 204 28.30 26.46 32.64
C LEU A 204 28.26 27.81 33.34
N TYR A 205 28.07 28.88 32.57
CA TYR A 205 27.76 30.18 33.13
C TYR A 205 26.32 30.13 33.65
N GLU A 206 26.13 30.56 34.90
CA GLU A 206 24.79 30.80 35.40
C GLU A 206 24.12 31.87 34.52
N VAL A 207 22.90 31.57 34.07
CA VAL A 207 22.10 32.54 33.32
C VAL A 207 21.84 33.70 34.29
N PHE A 208 22.31 34.89 33.94
CA PHE A 208 22.04 36.09 34.73
C PHE A 208 20.52 36.23 34.92
N ASN A 209 20.08 36.23 36.18
CA ASN A 209 18.69 36.42 36.50
C ASN A 209 18.34 37.89 36.24
N VAL A 210 17.62 38.16 35.14
CA VAL A 210 17.21 39.51 34.70
C VAL A 210 16.23 40.17 35.70
N ASN A 211 15.79 39.44 36.73
CA ASN A 211 14.87 39.94 37.76
C ASN A 211 15.54 40.77 38.87
N ASP A 212 16.84 41.03 38.82
CA ASP A 212 17.55 41.92 39.78
C ASP A 212 17.40 43.42 39.41
N THR A 213 16.24 43.82 38.86
CA THR A 213 15.95 45.22 38.50
C THR A 213 15.97 46.15 39.70
N GLU A 214 15.64 45.65 40.90
CA GLU A 214 15.73 46.43 42.15
C GLU A 214 17.17 46.82 42.48
N LYS A 215 18.15 45.92 42.31
CA LYS A 215 19.57 46.24 42.52
C LYS A 215 20.10 47.25 41.52
N ILE A 216 19.63 47.18 40.27
CA ILE A 216 19.96 48.17 39.24
C ILE A 216 19.43 49.55 39.65
N LEU A 217 18.19 49.63 40.13
CA LEU A 217 17.59 50.88 40.63
C LEU A 217 18.32 51.44 41.87
N GLU A 218 18.86 50.59 42.75
CA GLU A 218 19.72 51.03 43.86
C GLU A 218 21.04 51.61 43.36
N ILE A 219 21.69 50.95 42.40
CA ILE A 219 22.94 51.44 41.79
C ILE A 219 22.69 52.78 41.09
N GLU A 220 21.59 52.94 40.35
CA GLU A 220 21.20 54.18 39.68
C GLU A 220 21.00 55.36 40.64
N LYS A 221 20.52 55.11 41.87
CA LYS A 221 20.37 56.14 42.92
C LYS A 221 21.69 56.52 43.59
N THR A 222 22.78 55.82 43.28
CA THR A 222 24.05 56.05 43.94
C THR A 222 24.78 57.20 43.25
N ASN A 223 25.20 58.22 44.01
CA ASN A 223 25.97 59.36 43.50
C ASN A 223 27.34 58.98 42.89
N LEU A 224 27.73 57.70 42.96
CA LEU A 224 28.88 57.16 42.25
C LEU A 224 28.76 57.31 40.73
N ILE A 225 27.55 57.21 40.17
CA ILE A 225 27.31 57.36 38.73
C ILE A 225 27.50 58.81 38.27
N GLU A 226 27.21 59.78 39.14
CA GLU A 226 27.45 61.20 38.88
C GLU A 226 28.94 61.55 38.89
N LYS A 227 29.79 60.68 39.43
CA LYS A 227 31.22 60.92 39.55
C LYS A 227 31.91 60.68 38.21
N VAL A 228 32.36 61.76 37.58
CA VAL A 228 33.15 61.71 36.35
C VAL A 228 34.45 60.93 36.59
N ILE A 229 34.66 59.87 35.82
CA ILE A 229 35.93 59.15 35.78
C ILE A 229 36.92 60.04 35.03
N VAL A 230 37.82 60.66 35.78
CA VAL A 230 38.92 61.46 35.23
C VAL A 230 40.10 60.56 34.89
N GLY A 231 40.81 60.85 33.79
CA GLY A 231 42.05 60.16 33.46
C GLY A 231 43.07 60.32 34.58
N GLY A 232 43.98 59.35 34.75
CA GLY A 232 44.95 59.35 35.85
C GLY A 232 45.71 60.68 36.02
N ASN A 233 46.00 61.36 34.91
CA ASN A 233 46.67 62.66 34.85
C ASN A 233 45.80 63.85 35.28
N ASP A 234 44.47 63.75 35.12
CA ASP A 234 43.50 64.81 35.41
C ASP A 234 43.01 64.75 36.86
N SER A 235 43.43 63.74 37.63
CA SER A 235 43.19 63.68 39.07
C SER A 235 44.12 64.65 39.81
N LEU A 236 43.67 65.19 40.95
CA LEU A 236 44.50 66.06 41.81
C LEU A 236 45.83 65.40 42.19
N ILE A 237 45.82 64.07 42.43
CA ILE A 237 47.02 63.29 42.74
C ILE A 237 47.91 63.16 41.50
N GLY A 238 47.34 62.95 40.31
CA GLY A 238 48.07 62.84 39.04
C GLY A 238 48.77 64.13 38.67
N GLN A 239 48.08 65.27 38.83
CA GLN A 239 48.68 66.60 38.64
C GLN A 239 49.82 66.85 39.64
N PHE A 240 49.67 66.42 40.89
CA PHE A 240 50.73 66.52 41.90
C PHE A 240 51.95 65.66 41.54
N ILE A 241 51.74 64.39 41.15
CA ILE A 241 52.81 63.48 40.70
C ILE A 241 53.54 64.02 39.47
N GLN A 242 52.80 64.59 38.51
CA GLN A 242 53.37 65.17 37.30
C GLN A 242 54.19 66.43 37.62
N SER A 243 53.71 67.27 38.54
CA SER A 243 54.45 68.47 38.98
C SER A 243 55.77 68.11 39.67
N LEU A 244 55.80 67.01 40.43
CA LEU A 244 56.98 66.51 41.12
C LEU A 244 57.87 65.58 40.27
N LYS A 245 57.40 65.17 39.08
CA LYS A 245 58.05 64.20 38.20
C LYS A 245 58.50 62.92 38.92
N ASN A 246 57.71 62.45 39.88
CA ASN A 246 58.03 61.31 40.74
C ASN A 246 57.16 60.07 40.45
N SER A 247 56.67 59.92 39.22
CA SER A 247 55.78 58.84 38.81
C SER A 247 56.35 57.45 39.09
N ASP A 248 57.64 57.24 38.85
CA ASP A 248 58.29 55.94 39.02
C ASP A 248 58.38 55.52 40.49
N TRP A 249 58.60 56.48 41.39
CA TRP A 249 58.65 56.24 42.83
C TRP A 249 57.27 55.86 43.38
N VAL A 250 56.22 56.59 42.96
CA VAL A 250 54.85 56.25 43.36
C VAL A 250 54.46 54.87 42.83
N LYS A 251 54.85 54.55 41.59
CA LYS A 251 54.59 53.24 40.99
C LYS A 251 55.23 52.09 41.77
N GLN A 252 56.47 52.26 42.24
CA GLN A 252 57.14 51.26 43.08
C GLN A 252 56.48 51.11 44.45
N GLY A 253 55.92 52.19 45.01
CA GLY A 253 55.22 52.15 46.29
C GLY A 253 53.88 51.38 46.24
N LEU A 254 53.23 51.33 45.08
CA LEU A 254 51.96 50.60 44.90
C LEU A 254 52.13 49.09 45.09
N ASP A 255 53.31 48.53 44.82
CA ASP A 255 53.57 47.09 45.00
C ASP A 255 53.57 46.66 46.49
N TYR A 256 53.50 47.62 47.42
CA TYR A 256 53.50 47.40 48.87
C TYR A 256 52.17 47.74 49.55
N LEU A 257 51.12 48.08 48.79
CA LEU A 257 49.76 48.37 49.26
C LEU A 257 48.81 47.22 48.91
#